data_AF-A0A938VHQ6-F1
#
_entry.id   AF-A0A938VHQ6-F1
#
_cell.length_a   1.000
_cell.length_b   1.000
_cell.length_c   1.000
_cell.angle_alpha   90.00
_cell.angle_beta   90.00
_cell.angle_gamma   90.00
#
_symmetry.space_group_name_H-M   'P 1'
#
loop_
_entity.id
_entity.type
_entity.pdbx_description
1 polymer ?
#
loop_
_entity_poly.entity_id
_entity_poly.type
_entity_poly.pdbx_seq_one_letter_code
_entity_poly.pdbx_strand_id
1 'polypeptide(L)'
;MRLKKEAMFTCPYCEFSGKRSEVHNHLAENHGDTLGVRVDEFTKHTFYVITCPVCGASYEQVTKKARRDPSFVSEYEYEIRLVVFDLLLYHLQGEHQLGE
;
A
#
# COMPACT_ATOMS: atom_id res chain seq x y z
N MET A 1 -11.57 18.93 25.11
CA MET A 1 -10.90 18.41 23.91
C MET A 1 -9.90 17.35 24.34
N ARG A 2 -10.09 16.07 23.96
CA ARG A 2 -9.12 15.01 24.22
C ARG A 2 -8.06 15.10 23.11
N LEU A 3 -6.84 15.52 23.44
CA LEU A 3 -5.70 15.33 22.55
C LEU A 3 -5.52 13.82 22.41
N LYS A 4 -5.94 13.25 21.28
CA LYS A 4 -5.57 11.87 20.95
C LYS A 4 -4.07 11.89 20.74
N LYS A 5 -3.33 11.19 21.60
CA LYS A 5 -1.92 10.89 21.36
C LYS A 5 -1.92 9.94 20.16
N GLU A 6 -1.74 10.50 18.96
CA GLU A 6 -1.69 9.72 17.74
C GLU A 6 -0.36 8.97 17.70
N ALA A 7 -0.41 7.65 17.59
CA ALA A 7 0.78 6.83 17.51
C ALA A 7 1.60 7.20 16.26
N MET A 8 2.91 7.28 16.43
CA MET A 8 3.84 7.57 15.33
C MET A 8 4.18 6.26 14.63
N PHE A 9 4.03 6.27 13.32
CA PHE A 9 4.39 5.18 12.43
C PHE A 9 5.72 5.52 11.77
N THR A 10 6.59 4.52 11.61
CA THR A 10 7.84 4.67 10.83
C THR A 10 7.66 3.99 9.48
N CYS A 11 8.07 4.66 8.41
CA CYS A 11 8.05 4.09 7.07
C CYS A 11 8.93 2.83 7.05
N PRO A 12 8.45 1.71 6.49
CA PRO A 12 9.23 0.48 6.44
C PRO A 12 10.35 0.49 5.36
N TYR A 13 10.42 1.53 4.52
CA TYR A 13 11.38 1.63 3.42
C TYR A 13 12.41 2.75 3.58
N CYS A 14 12.19 3.70 4.49
CA CYS A 14 13.08 4.83 4.72
C CYS A 14 12.93 5.38 6.15
N GLU A 15 13.65 6.46 6.47
CA GLU A 15 13.68 7.04 7.81
C GLU A 15 12.48 7.95 8.13
N PHE A 16 11.52 8.12 7.21
CA PHE A 16 10.35 8.96 7.43
C PHE A 16 9.47 8.42 8.57
N SER A 17 9.04 9.29 9.47
CA SER A 17 8.11 8.95 10.55
C SER A 17 7.04 10.02 10.71
N GLY A 18 5.82 9.60 10.97
CA GLY A 18 4.69 10.52 11.14
C GLY A 18 3.44 9.79 11.60
N LYS A 19 2.28 10.45 11.55
CA LYS A 19 1.00 9.80 11.76
C LYS A 19 0.76 8.73 10.69
N ARG A 20 -0.10 7.75 10.98
CA ARG A 20 -0.48 6.71 9.99
C ARG A 20 -0.89 7.32 8.65
N SER A 21 -1.70 8.39 8.65
CA SER A 21 -2.12 9.06 7.40
C SER A 21 -0.97 9.75 6.66
N GLU A 22 0.02 10.27 7.39
CA GLU A 22 1.22 10.89 6.77
C GLU A 22 2.12 9.83 6.16
N VAL A 23 2.38 8.73 6.88
CA VAL A 23 3.15 7.59 6.35
C VAL A 23 2.43 6.93 5.18
N HIS A 24 1.11 6.83 5.22
CA HIS A 24 0.30 6.29 4.13
C HIS A 24 0.44 7.08 2.83
N ASN A 25 0.29 8.41 2.88
CA ASN A 25 0.52 9.27 1.71
C ASN A 25 1.97 9.19 1.26
N HIS A 26 2.92 9.28 2.20
CA HIS A 26 4.35 9.18 1.89
C HIS A 26 4.71 7.90 1.13
N LEU A 27 4.15 6.75 1.53
CA LEU A 27 4.33 5.47 0.83
C LEU A 27 3.81 5.52 -0.61
N ALA A 28 2.60 6.05 -0.82
CA ALA A 28 2.00 6.13 -2.16
C ALA A 28 2.77 7.09 -3.09
N GLU A 29 3.31 8.18 -2.56
CA GLU A 29 4.07 9.18 -3.30
C GLU A 29 5.49 8.70 -3.64
N ASN A 30 6.19 8.10 -2.67
CA ASN A 30 7.65 7.90 -2.75
C ASN A 30 8.08 6.46 -2.93
N HIS A 31 7.20 5.49 -2.67
CA HIS A 31 7.54 4.07 -2.68
C HIS A 31 6.64 3.24 -3.61
N GLY A 32 5.92 3.88 -4.53
CA GLY A 32 5.05 3.18 -5.49
C GLY A 32 5.80 2.17 -6.37
N ASP A 33 7.10 2.36 -6.58
CA ASP A 33 7.99 1.45 -7.30
C ASP A 33 8.24 0.12 -6.55
N THR A 34 7.96 0.07 -5.24
CA THR A 34 8.03 -1.17 -4.46
C THR A 34 6.87 -2.13 -4.74
N LEU A 35 5.82 -1.65 -5.43
CA LEU A 35 4.68 -2.47 -5.81
C LEU A 35 5.03 -3.35 -7.03
N GLY A 36 4.79 -4.65 -6.87
CA GLY A 36 4.74 -5.57 -8.00
C GLY A 36 3.44 -5.41 -8.78
N VAL A 37 3.50 -5.64 -10.08
CA VAL A 37 2.30 -5.76 -10.93
C VAL A 37 2.29 -7.14 -11.57
N ARG A 38 1.20 -7.88 -11.38
CA ARG A 38 0.98 -9.19 -11.97
C ARG A 38 -0.28 -9.15 -12.82
N VAL A 39 -0.21 -9.68 -14.05
CA VAL A 39 -1.39 -9.84 -14.91
C VAL A 39 -1.69 -11.32 -15.01
N ASP A 40 -2.92 -11.71 -14.71
CA ASP A 40 -3.36 -13.09 -14.86
C ASP A 40 -3.68 -13.40 -16.33
N GLU A 41 -3.06 -14.46 -16.86
CA GLU A 41 -3.14 -14.76 -18.30
C GLU A 41 -4.52 -15.22 -18.76
N PHE A 42 -5.29 -15.85 -17.87
CA PHE A 42 -6.60 -16.44 -18.17
C PHE A 42 -7.73 -15.42 -18.02
N THR A 43 -7.73 -14.68 -16.92
CA THR A 43 -8.78 -13.72 -16.56
C THR A 43 -8.49 -12.30 -17.08
N LYS A 44 -7.24 -12.03 -17.47
CA LYS A 44 -6.73 -10.70 -17.85
C LYS A 44 -6.94 -9.65 -16.74
N HIS A 45 -6.96 -10.08 -15.49
CA HIS A 45 -6.99 -9.17 -14.35
C HIS A 45 -5.58 -8.71 -13.98
N THR A 46 -5.46 -7.41 -13.69
CA THR A 46 -4.25 -6.82 -13.14
C THR A 46 -4.32 -6.84 -11.62
N PHE A 47 -3.25 -7.30 -10.99
CA PHE A 47 -3.06 -7.38 -9.56
C PHE A 47 -1.89 -6.50 -9.17
N TYR A 48 -2.09 -5.68 -8.15
CA TYR A 48 -1.03 -4.95 -7.49
C TYR A 48 -0.61 -5.73 -6.26
N VAL A 49 0.66 -6.03 -6.17
CA VAL A 49 1.24 -6.89 -5.14
C VAL A 49 2.17 -6.05 -4.29
N ILE A 50 1.94 -6.05 -2.98
CA ILE A 50 2.87 -5.50 -2.00
C ILE A 50 3.45 -6.63 -1.18
N THR A 51 4.76 -6.59 -0.95
CA THR A 51 5.44 -7.54 -0.06
C THR A 51 5.88 -6.81 1.19
N CYS A 52 5.52 -7.35 2.35
CA CYS A 52 5.97 -6.83 3.63
C CYS A 52 7.49 -6.97 3.74
N PRO A 53 8.23 -5.86 3.93
CA PRO A 53 9.70 -5.92 4.02
C PRO A 53 10.18 -6.51 5.35
N VAL A 54 9.30 -6.68 6.35
CA VAL A 54 9.64 -7.23 7.66
C VAL A 54 9.60 -8.75 7.67
N CYS A 55 8.54 -9.36 7.11
CA CYS A 55 8.32 -10.80 7.18
C CYS A 55 8.22 -11.50 5.82
N GLY A 56 8.22 -10.76 4.71
CA GLY A 56 8.10 -11.31 3.36
C GLY A 56 6.69 -11.74 2.95
N ALA A 57 5.66 -11.52 3.78
CA ALA A 57 4.27 -11.80 3.40
C ALA A 57 3.83 -10.90 2.24
N SER A 58 3.19 -11.47 1.22
CA SER A 58 2.67 -10.71 0.07
C SER A 58 1.16 -10.58 0.11
N TYR A 59 0.67 -9.39 -0.23
CA TYR A 59 -0.75 -9.06 -0.33
C TYR A 59 -1.05 -8.56 -1.73
N GLU A 60 -2.18 -8.98 -2.30
CA GLU A 60 -2.59 -8.59 -3.63
C GLU A 60 -3.95 -7.87 -3.66
N GLN A 61 -4.03 -6.81 -4.44
CA GLN A 61 -5.26 -6.07 -4.72
C GLN A 61 -5.60 -6.16 -6.20
N VAL A 62 -6.82 -6.61 -6.50
CA VAL A 62 -7.30 -6.79 -7.88
C VAL A 62 -7.95 -5.53 -8.44
N THR A 63 -7.49 -5.07 -9.60
CA THR A 63 -8.07 -3.93 -10.32
C THR A 63 -8.96 -4.41 -11.46
N LYS A 64 -10.18 -4.87 -11.13
CA LYS A 64 -11.12 -5.43 -12.13
C LYS A 64 -11.47 -4.45 -13.26
N LYS A 65 -11.44 -3.14 -12.99
CA LYS A 65 -11.72 -2.08 -13.98
C LYS A 65 -10.64 -1.99 -15.06
N ALA A 66 -9.38 -2.26 -14.71
CA ALA A 66 -8.25 -2.25 -15.65
C ALA A 66 -8.43 -3.21 -16.84
N ARG A 67 -9.19 -4.29 -16.63
CA ARG A 67 -9.51 -5.24 -17.71
C ARG A 67 -10.37 -4.62 -18.81
N ARG A 68 -11.30 -3.73 -18.45
CA ARG A 68 -12.24 -3.09 -19.39
C ARG A 68 -11.69 -1.79 -19.95
N ASP A 69 -10.85 -1.12 -19.17
CA ASP A 69 -10.23 0.15 -19.52
C ASP A 69 -8.74 0.08 -19.18
N PRO A 70 -7.87 -0.12 -20.20
CA PRO A 70 -6.42 -0.20 -19.99
C PRO A 70 -5.81 1.08 -19.43
N SER A 71 -6.42 2.24 -19.70
CA SER A 71 -5.95 3.54 -19.22
C SER A 71 -6.24 3.76 -17.74
N PHE A 72 -7.23 3.07 -17.17
CA PHE A 72 -7.62 3.14 -15.76
C PHE A 72 -6.43 2.98 -14.82
N VAL A 73 -5.49 2.08 -15.13
CA VAL A 73 -4.30 1.86 -14.31
C VAL A 73 -3.43 3.11 -14.24
N SER A 74 -3.19 3.75 -15.38
CA SER A 74 -2.38 4.97 -15.44
C SER A 74 -3.11 6.18 -14.86
N GLU A 75 -4.44 6.25 -15.00
CA GLU A 75 -5.24 7.37 -14.49
C GLU A 75 -5.38 7.34 -12.96
N TYR A 76 -5.54 6.14 -12.38
CA TYR A 76 -5.79 5.95 -10.93
C TYR A 76 -4.60 5.33 -10.21
N GLU A 77 -3.39 5.48 -10.74
CA GLU A 77 -2.19 4.85 -10.19
C GLU A 77 -1.99 5.21 -8.72
N TYR A 78 -2.15 6.49 -8.39
CA TYR A 78 -1.97 7.00 -7.03
C TYR A 78 -3.00 6.42 -6.05
N GLU A 79 -4.29 6.40 -6.43
CA GLU A 79 -5.37 5.85 -5.62
C GLU A 79 -5.20 4.34 -5.40
N ILE A 80 -4.72 3.61 -6.42
CA ILE A 80 -4.41 2.20 -6.30
C ILE A 80 -3.27 2.00 -5.28
N ARG A 81 -2.20 2.80 -5.35
CA ARG A 81 -1.11 2.75 -4.37
C ARG A 81 -1.60 3.00 -2.96
N LEU A 82 -2.49 3.98 -2.76
CA LEU A 82 -3.09 4.22 -1.45
C LEU A 82 -3.81 2.97 -0.92
N VAL A 83 -4.67 2.34 -1.70
CA VAL A 83 -5.37 1.13 -1.24
C VAL A 83 -4.39 0.01 -0.85
N VAL A 84 -3.37 -0.21 -1.66
CA VAL A 84 -2.39 -1.29 -1.44
C VAL A 84 -1.50 -1.00 -0.22
N PHE A 85 -1.05 0.24 -0.03
CA PHE A 85 -0.25 0.60 1.14
C PHE A 85 -1.04 0.62 2.44
N ASP A 86 -2.35 0.87 2.40
CA ASP A 86 -3.18 0.74 3.59
C ASP A 86 -3.23 -0.72 4.08
N LEU A 87 -3.30 -1.70 3.16
CA LEU A 87 -3.19 -3.12 3.49
C LEU A 87 -1.86 -3.45 4.17
N LEU A 88 -0.74 -2.92 3.66
CA LEU A 88 0.57 -3.09 4.28
C LEU A 88 0.60 -2.49 5.69
N LEU A 89 0.11 -1.26 5.87
CA LEU A 89 0.11 -0.60 7.17
C LEU A 89 -0.78 -1.33 8.17
N TYR A 90 -1.91 -1.93 7.74
CA TYR A 90 -2.72 -2.78 8.61
C TYR A 90 -1.96 -4.05 9.02
N HIS A 91 -1.27 -4.70 8.08
CA HIS A 91 -0.45 -5.87 8.38
C HIS A 91 0.69 -5.54 9.35
N LEU A 92 1.43 -4.45 9.11
CA LEU A 92 2.52 -4.01 9.99
C LEU A 92 2.04 -3.70 11.41
N GLN A 93 0.86 -3.09 11.54
CA GLN A 93 0.27 -2.82 12.84
C GLN A 93 -0.17 -4.11 13.57
N GLY A 94 -0.83 -5.03 12.85
CA GLY A 94 -1.38 -6.26 13.44
C GLY A 94 -0.32 -7.32 13.76
N GLU A 95 0.62 -7.55 12.84
CA GLU A 95 1.57 -8.67 12.91
C GLU A 95 2.94 -8.25 13.47
N HIS A 96 3.27 -6.95 13.42
CA HIS A 96 4.57 -6.43 13.85
C HIS A 96 4.50 -5.35 14.93
N GLN A 97 3.30 -5.03 15.44
CA GLN A 97 3.09 -4.04 16.51
C GLN A 97 3.72 -2.68 16.19
N LEU A 98 3.83 -2.35 14.90
CA LEU A 98 4.34 -1.05 14.46
C LEU A 98 3.23 -0.01 14.55
N GLY A 99 3.57 1.16 15.10
CA GLY A 99 2.63 2.28 15.23
C GLY A 99 1.64 2.17 16.40
N GLU A 100 2.07 1.58 17.51
CA GLU A 100 1.39 1.65 18.83
C GLU A 100 1.88 2.83 19.68
#